data_AF-A0A9D8BCB3-F1
#
_entry.id   AF-A0A9D8BCB3-F1
#
_cell.length_a   1.000
_cell.length_b   1.000
_cell.length_c   1.000
_cell.angle_alpha   90.00
_cell.angle_beta   90.00
_cell.angle_gamma   90.00
#
_symmetry.space_group_name_H-M   'P 1'
#
loop_
_entity.id
_entity.type
_entity.pdbx_description
1 polymer ?
#
loop_
_entity_poly.entity_id
_entity_poly.type
_entity_poly.pdbx_seq_one_letter_code
_entity_poly.pdbx_strand_id
1 'polypeptide(L)'
;MNNFILGLSIAFILSSFSFHQAQCTTTNASSCVCEDGSLNCLLLPDITASWKGISNNGWTEYPQTNAGTNYQGQGPDNGRLRVTGSTPNIGHGSFTVRGVDSYGKRTFLCGNDTVFNVNASGTFTCPNGYPNPKQLLIQRIYKKNNQLMAYEDHYAGSVTYHPDHGHNHVDDWAVMTLRIPNSDPNPLNWPIVGTGAKIGFCLMDYGPCG
;
A
#
# COMPACT_ATOMS: atom_id res chain seq x y z
N MET A 1 -51.82 64.76 11.22
CA MET A 1 -50.58 64.61 12.00
C MET A 1 -50.49 63.16 12.47
N ASN A 2 -49.51 62.45 11.90
CA ASN A 2 -48.84 61.20 12.29
C ASN A 2 -49.63 59.98 12.80
N ASN A 3 -49.79 59.00 11.90
CA ASN A 3 -49.99 57.59 12.25
C ASN A 3 -48.62 56.94 12.55
N PHE A 4 -48.43 56.40 13.75
CA PHE A 4 -47.30 55.54 14.09
C PHE A 4 -47.76 54.08 14.03
N ILE A 5 -47.29 53.33 13.02
CA ILE A 5 -47.43 51.88 12.95
C ILE A 5 -46.17 51.29 13.60
N LEU A 6 -46.35 50.60 14.73
CA LEU A 6 -45.29 49.87 15.43
C LEU A 6 -45.11 48.50 14.76
N GLY A 7 -44.15 48.38 13.84
CA GLY A 7 -43.80 47.13 13.19
C GLY A 7 -42.84 46.29 14.06
N LEU A 8 -43.34 45.20 14.64
CA LEU A 8 -42.53 44.22 15.35
C LEU A 8 -41.77 43.38 14.31
N SER A 9 -40.46 43.61 14.18
CA SER A 9 -39.60 42.83 13.29
C SER A 9 -39.10 41.57 14.00
N ILE A 10 -39.66 40.41 13.68
CA ILE A 10 -39.14 39.11 14.11
C ILE A 10 -38.01 38.73 13.15
N ALA A 11 -36.77 38.83 13.62
CA ALA A 11 -35.61 38.34 12.90
C ALA A 11 -35.56 36.80 12.99
N PHE A 12 -35.89 36.12 11.90
CA PHE A 12 -35.62 34.69 11.74
C PHE A 12 -34.11 34.49 11.57
N ILE A 13 -33.45 33.99 12.61
CA ILE A 13 -32.07 33.48 12.52
C ILE A 13 -32.14 32.16 11.76
N LEU A 14 -31.89 32.20 10.44
CA LEU A 14 -31.58 30.98 9.68
C LEU A 14 -30.22 30.46 10.16
N SER A 15 -30.23 29.43 11.00
CA SER A 15 -29.05 28.65 11.30
C SER A 15 -28.66 27.88 10.04
N SER A 16 -27.60 28.33 9.37
CA SER A 16 -26.93 27.60 8.30
C SER A 16 -26.43 26.26 8.83
N PHE A 17 -27.16 25.17 8.57
CA PHE A 17 -26.64 23.82 8.79
C PHE A 17 -25.56 23.58 7.73
N SER A 18 -24.30 23.75 8.11
CA SER A 18 -23.17 23.30 7.31
C SER A 18 -23.21 21.77 7.23
N PHE A 19 -23.66 21.22 6.09
CA PHE A 19 -23.40 19.83 5.75
C PHE A 19 -21.90 19.67 5.53
N HIS A 20 -21.16 19.35 6.58
CA HIS A 20 -19.82 18.78 6.42
C HIS A 20 -20.00 17.43 5.73
N GLN A 21 -19.70 17.37 4.44
CA GLN A 21 -19.39 16.12 3.74
C GLN A 21 -18.15 15.54 4.44
N ALA A 22 -18.37 14.68 5.42
CA ALA A 22 -17.28 14.11 6.19
C ALA A 22 -16.46 13.22 5.25
N GLN A 23 -15.15 13.49 5.14
CA GLN A 23 -14.23 12.75 4.28
C GLN A 23 -14.09 11.30 4.75
N CYS A 24 -13.92 10.37 3.80
CA CYS A 24 -13.62 8.97 4.08
C CYS A 24 -12.24 8.93 4.70
N THR A 25 -12.13 8.47 5.93
CA THR A 25 -10.87 8.33 6.64
C THR A 25 -10.80 6.99 7.34
N THR A 26 -9.62 6.65 7.87
CA THR A 26 -9.42 5.44 8.68
C THR A 26 -10.18 5.45 10.01
N THR A 27 -10.86 6.54 10.36
CA THR A 27 -11.68 6.70 11.57
C THR A 27 -13.13 7.08 11.29
N ASN A 28 -13.48 7.44 10.04
CA ASN A 28 -14.81 7.88 9.66
C ASN A 28 -15.20 7.29 8.29
N ALA A 29 -16.27 6.48 8.26
CA ALA A 29 -16.70 5.79 7.05
C ALA A 29 -17.83 6.49 6.28
N SER A 30 -18.28 7.67 6.73
CA SER A 30 -19.48 8.35 6.23
C SER A 30 -19.50 8.62 4.72
N SER A 31 -18.37 9.00 4.09
CA SER A 31 -18.26 9.14 2.63
C SER A 31 -17.43 8.04 1.96
N CYS A 32 -17.05 6.98 2.68
CA CYS A 32 -16.43 5.84 2.04
C CYS A 32 -17.43 5.14 1.13
N VAL A 33 -17.01 4.72 -0.05
CA VAL A 33 -17.86 4.04 -1.03
C VAL A 33 -17.46 2.57 -1.08
N CYS A 34 -18.43 1.67 -0.98
CA CYS A 34 -18.21 0.25 -1.25
C CYS A 34 -18.19 0.02 -2.76
N GLU A 35 -17.31 -0.85 -3.24
CA GLU A 35 -17.20 -1.23 -4.67
C GLU A 35 -18.58 -1.64 -5.25
N ASP A 36 -19.35 -2.40 -4.47
CA ASP A 36 -20.67 -2.90 -4.83
C ASP A 36 -21.83 -1.94 -4.49
N GLY A 37 -21.53 -0.74 -3.98
CA GLY A 37 -22.52 0.24 -3.53
C GLY A 37 -23.25 -0.11 -2.23
N SER A 38 -22.89 -1.20 -1.56
CA SER A 38 -23.50 -1.59 -0.29
C SER A 38 -23.20 -0.60 0.85
N LEU A 39 -23.94 -0.72 1.95
CA LEU A 39 -23.68 0.05 3.16
C LEU A 39 -22.63 -0.59 4.08
N ASN A 40 -22.28 -1.85 3.85
CA ASN A 40 -21.33 -2.59 4.67
C ASN A 40 -20.42 -3.43 3.79
N CYS A 41 -19.11 -3.18 3.81
CA CYS A 41 -18.14 -3.86 2.97
C CYS A 41 -16.74 -3.80 3.58
N LEU A 42 -15.86 -4.66 3.06
CA LEU A 42 -14.43 -4.45 3.17
C LEU A 42 -14.01 -3.37 2.18
N LEU A 43 -13.29 -2.37 2.67
CA LEU A 43 -12.62 -1.37 1.85
C LEU A 43 -11.25 -1.95 1.50
N LEU A 44 -11.19 -2.61 0.34
CA LEU A 44 -9.97 -3.27 -0.11
C LEU A 44 -9.05 -2.27 -0.82
N PRO A 45 -7.73 -2.26 -0.53
CA PRO A 45 -6.77 -1.62 -1.41
C PRO A 45 -6.66 -2.41 -2.72
N ASP A 46 -6.40 -1.71 -3.81
CA ASP A 46 -6.10 -2.29 -5.11
C ASP A 46 -4.84 -1.61 -5.64
N ILE A 47 -3.71 -2.29 -5.45
CA ILE A 47 -2.41 -1.81 -5.87
C ILE A 47 -2.16 -2.29 -7.29
N THR A 48 -2.09 -1.34 -8.23
CA THR A 48 -1.86 -1.63 -9.65
C THR A 48 -0.58 -0.99 -10.15
N ALA A 49 -0.04 -1.45 -11.27
CA ALA A 49 1.07 -0.80 -11.95
C ALA A 49 0.57 0.43 -12.73
N SER A 50 1.23 1.57 -12.56
CA SER A 50 0.83 2.81 -13.24
C SER A 50 1.26 2.81 -14.70
N TRP A 51 0.29 2.71 -15.61
CA TRP A 51 0.51 2.96 -17.03
C TRP A 51 1.11 4.36 -17.28
N LYS A 52 0.60 5.38 -16.60
CA LYS A 52 1.10 6.77 -16.72
C LYS A 52 2.55 6.88 -16.26
N GLY A 53 2.90 6.20 -15.16
CA GLY A 53 4.28 6.15 -14.66
C GLY A 53 5.23 5.57 -15.70
N ILE A 54 4.85 4.47 -16.36
CA ILE A 54 5.68 3.82 -17.38
C ILE A 54 5.74 4.65 -18.67
N SER A 55 4.60 5.09 -19.20
CA SER A 55 4.51 5.81 -20.49
C SER A 55 5.15 7.21 -20.46
N ASN A 56 5.26 7.85 -19.30
CA ASN A 56 5.86 9.17 -19.16
C ASN A 56 7.38 9.09 -18.87
N ASN A 57 8.14 8.56 -19.84
CA ASN A 57 9.59 8.34 -19.71
C ASN A 57 9.99 7.45 -18.52
N GLY A 58 9.09 6.57 -18.09
CA GLY A 58 9.31 5.63 -17.00
C GLY A 58 10.12 4.40 -17.39
N TRP A 59 10.82 4.42 -18.52
CA TRP A 59 11.63 3.30 -18.96
C TRP A 59 12.90 3.76 -19.68
N THR A 60 13.88 2.87 -19.73
CA THR A 60 15.14 3.08 -20.46
C THR A 60 15.60 1.75 -21.04
N GLU A 61 15.76 1.71 -22.36
CA GLU A 61 16.34 0.57 -23.08
C GLU A 61 17.81 0.87 -23.40
N TYR A 62 18.68 -0.08 -23.07
CA TYR A 62 20.11 0.03 -23.28
C TYR A 62 20.56 -0.76 -24.53
N PRO A 63 21.60 -0.29 -25.24
CA PRO A 63 22.10 -0.98 -26.42
C PRO A 63 22.64 -2.38 -26.07
N GLN A 64 22.64 -3.28 -27.06
CA GLN A 64 23.08 -4.67 -26.89
C GLN A 64 24.57 -4.79 -26.54
N THR A 65 25.38 -3.80 -26.89
CA THR A 65 26.80 -3.73 -26.53
C THR A 65 27.17 -2.29 -26.16
N ASN A 66 28.27 -2.13 -25.40
CA ASN A 66 28.85 -0.83 -25.03
C ASN A 66 27.91 0.14 -24.27
N ALA A 67 26.95 -0.37 -23.48
CA ALA A 67 26.01 0.45 -22.71
C ALA A 67 26.61 1.12 -21.45
N GLY A 68 27.85 0.75 -21.09
CA GLY A 68 28.48 1.20 -19.84
C GLY A 68 27.84 0.57 -18.61
N THR A 69 28.09 1.14 -17.42
CA THR A 69 27.58 0.66 -16.13
C THR A 69 27.03 1.86 -15.35
N ASN A 70 25.71 1.93 -15.15
CA ASN A 70 25.09 3.08 -14.48
C ASN A 70 24.98 2.94 -12.94
N TYR A 71 25.06 1.73 -12.39
CA TYR A 71 25.04 1.51 -10.94
C TYR A 71 26.23 0.65 -10.50
N GLN A 72 26.77 0.94 -9.32
CA GLN A 72 27.88 0.19 -8.75
C GLN A 72 27.44 -1.26 -8.45
N GLY A 73 28.30 -2.24 -8.79
CA GLY A 73 28.10 -3.64 -8.42
C GLY A 73 27.18 -4.48 -9.32
N GLN A 74 26.57 -3.91 -10.37
CA GLN A 74 25.62 -4.66 -11.23
C GLN A 74 26.21 -5.15 -12.57
N GLY A 75 27.46 -4.81 -12.93
CA GLY A 75 28.03 -5.06 -14.27
C GLY A 75 27.43 -4.19 -15.41
N PRO A 76 27.86 -4.38 -16.67
CA PRO A 76 27.40 -3.56 -17.80
C PRO A 76 25.89 -3.63 -18.05
N ASP A 77 25.31 -2.54 -18.55
CA ASP A 77 23.88 -2.43 -18.86
C ASP A 77 23.49 -2.97 -20.25
N ASN A 78 24.39 -3.71 -20.90
CA ASN A 78 24.17 -4.26 -22.25
C ASN A 78 22.86 -5.07 -22.32
N GLY A 79 21.97 -4.70 -23.24
CA GLY A 79 20.70 -5.37 -23.49
C GLY A 79 19.66 -5.26 -22.36
N ARG A 80 19.84 -4.34 -21.40
CA ARG A 80 18.89 -4.17 -20.29
C ARG A 80 17.73 -3.27 -20.66
N LEU A 81 16.57 -3.61 -20.09
CA LEU A 81 15.41 -2.71 -19.98
C LEU A 81 15.22 -2.35 -18.51
N ARG A 82 15.22 -1.06 -18.21
CA ARG A 82 14.84 -0.53 -16.89
C ARG A 82 13.45 0.05 -16.98
N VAL A 83 12.60 -0.29 -16.02
CA VAL A 83 11.22 0.19 -15.96
C VAL A 83 10.95 0.69 -14.54
N THR A 84 10.31 1.85 -14.44
CA THR A 84 9.87 2.41 -13.16
C THR A 84 8.66 1.63 -12.66
N GLY A 85 8.66 1.33 -11.36
CA GLY A 85 7.53 0.72 -10.67
C GLY A 85 6.79 1.79 -9.88
N SER A 86 5.79 2.43 -10.48
CA SER A 86 4.83 3.26 -9.74
C SER A 86 3.58 2.45 -9.46
N THR A 87 3.21 2.30 -8.19
CA THR A 87 2.14 1.38 -7.77
C THR A 87 1.00 2.12 -7.05
N PRO A 88 0.14 2.87 -7.76
CA PRO A 88 -0.98 3.56 -7.15
C PRO A 88 -1.98 2.58 -6.53
N ASN A 89 -2.60 3.03 -5.43
CA ASN A 89 -3.78 2.40 -4.87
C ASN A 89 -5.03 2.99 -5.54
N ILE A 90 -5.68 2.22 -6.40
CA ILE A 90 -6.95 2.58 -7.04
C ILE A 90 -8.16 1.98 -6.31
N GLY A 91 -7.91 1.24 -5.21
CA GLY A 91 -8.95 0.60 -4.42
C GLY A 91 -9.65 1.58 -3.49
N HIS A 92 -10.70 1.06 -2.84
CA HIS A 92 -11.58 1.83 -1.97
C HIS A 92 -11.07 1.94 -0.52
N GLY A 93 -10.03 1.17 -0.16
CA GLY A 93 -9.43 1.18 1.17
C GLY A 93 -7.96 1.53 1.18
N SER A 94 -7.47 1.94 2.35
CA SER A 94 -6.05 2.21 2.56
C SER A 94 -5.22 0.92 2.49
N PHE A 95 -4.04 1.00 1.87
CA PHE A 95 -3.03 -0.05 1.97
C PHE A 95 -2.25 0.13 3.28
N THR A 96 -2.74 -0.49 4.35
CA THR A 96 -2.14 -0.38 5.68
C THR A 96 -1.48 -1.69 6.09
N VAL A 97 -0.17 -1.63 6.34
CA VAL A 97 0.64 -2.75 6.79
C VAL A 97 1.31 -2.39 8.12
N ARG A 98 1.37 -3.34 9.04
CA ARG A 98 1.88 -3.16 10.40
C ARG A 98 2.90 -4.23 10.72
N GLY A 99 3.94 -3.86 11.48
CA GLY A 99 4.89 -4.81 12.06
C GLY A 99 4.43 -5.41 13.40
N VAL A 100 3.39 -4.85 14.02
CA VAL A 100 2.88 -5.28 15.33
C VAL A 100 1.35 -5.36 15.34
N ASP A 101 0.84 -6.27 16.17
CA ASP A 101 -0.59 -6.43 16.43
C ASP A 101 -1.19 -5.27 17.26
N SER A 102 -2.46 -5.41 17.63
CA SER A 102 -3.18 -4.43 18.47
C SER A 102 -2.61 -4.27 19.88
N TYR A 103 -1.83 -5.24 20.36
CA TYR A 103 -1.18 -5.23 21.67
C TYR A 103 0.29 -4.79 21.59
N GLY A 104 0.75 -4.36 20.41
CA GLY A 104 2.14 -3.96 20.19
C GLY A 104 3.11 -5.14 20.20
N LYS A 105 2.66 -6.34 19.80
CA LYS A 105 3.51 -7.53 19.73
C LYS A 105 3.87 -7.87 18.29
N ARG A 106 5.13 -8.30 18.10
CA ARG A 106 5.63 -8.86 16.85
C ARG A 106 5.47 -10.38 16.85
N THR A 107 5.40 -10.94 15.65
CA THR A 107 5.41 -12.39 15.41
C THR A 107 6.54 -12.70 14.43
N PHE A 108 7.26 -13.80 14.65
CA PHE A 108 8.39 -14.20 13.82
C PHE A 108 8.27 -15.66 13.35
N LEU A 109 8.70 -15.93 12.13
CA LEU A 109 8.97 -17.26 11.61
C LEU A 109 10.45 -17.61 11.82
N CYS A 110 10.69 -18.81 12.33
CA CYS A 110 11.99 -19.36 12.67
C CYS A 110 12.18 -20.72 11.99
N GLY A 111 12.29 -20.71 10.66
CA GLY A 111 12.19 -21.92 9.85
C GLY A 111 10.74 -22.41 9.84
N ASN A 112 10.48 -23.56 10.45
CA ASN A 112 9.13 -24.12 10.55
C ASN A 112 8.36 -23.68 11.81
N ASP A 113 9.04 -23.01 12.75
CA ASP A 113 8.43 -22.55 14.00
C ASP A 113 7.88 -21.13 13.85
N THR A 114 6.77 -20.84 14.56
CA THR A 114 6.23 -19.48 14.69
C THR A 114 6.31 -19.03 16.15
N VAL A 115 6.92 -17.87 16.40
CA VAL A 115 7.11 -17.29 17.72
C VAL A 115 6.25 -16.04 17.85
N PHE A 116 5.28 -16.08 18.76
CA PHE A 116 4.34 -14.99 19.04
C PHE A 116 4.78 -14.14 20.25
N ASN A 117 4.09 -13.03 20.47
CA ASN A 117 4.23 -12.18 21.67
C ASN A 117 5.62 -11.54 21.85
N VAL A 118 6.37 -11.35 20.77
CA VAL A 118 7.69 -10.71 20.82
C VAL A 118 7.53 -9.20 21.05
N ASN A 119 8.40 -8.58 21.84
CA ASN A 119 8.37 -7.14 22.13
C ASN A 119 8.36 -6.29 20.85
N ALA A 120 7.65 -5.16 20.84
CA ALA A 120 7.50 -4.27 19.68
C ALA A 120 8.83 -3.83 19.03
N SER A 121 9.88 -3.72 19.82
CA SER A 121 11.20 -3.21 19.43
C SER A 121 12.33 -4.13 19.87
N GLY A 122 13.52 -3.88 19.33
CA GLY A 122 14.74 -4.62 19.65
C GLY A 122 15.04 -5.76 18.67
N THR A 123 16.26 -6.29 18.78
CA THR A 123 16.71 -7.45 18.03
C THR A 123 15.97 -8.71 18.46
N PHE A 124 15.80 -9.65 17.54
CA PHE A 124 15.19 -10.94 17.83
C PHE A 124 16.07 -12.05 17.26
N THR A 125 16.28 -13.09 18.06
CA THR A 125 16.98 -14.32 17.65
C THR A 125 16.04 -15.47 17.88
N CYS A 126 15.97 -16.39 16.91
CA CYS A 126 15.12 -17.56 17.03
C CYS A 126 15.54 -18.46 18.20
N PRO A 127 14.60 -18.87 19.08
CA PRO A 127 14.91 -19.78 20.20
C PRO A 127 15.50 -21.13 19.75
N ASN A 128 15.15 -21.58 18.56
CA ASN A 128 15.65 -22.82 17.96
C ASN A 128 17.03 -22.66 17.26
N GLY A 129 17.65 -21.48 17.34
CA GLY A 129 18.94 -21.19 16.70
C GLY A 129 18.88 -20.91 15.21
N TYR A 130 17.70 -20.83 14.59
CA TYR A 130 17.57 -20.50 13.18
C TYR A 130 18.14 -19.09 12.88
N PRO A 131 19.06 -18.94 11.90
CA PRO A 131 19.85 -17.72 11.76
C PRO A 131 19.11 -16.53 11.12
N ASN A 132 17.99 -16.77 10.42
CA ASN A 132 17.33 -15.76 9.58
C ASN A 132 15.85 -15.55 9.98
N PRO A 133 15.55 -15.03 11.18
CA PRO A 133 14.17 -14.78 11.60
C PRO A 133 13.46 -13.87 10.61
N LYS A 134 12.23 -14.24 10.22
CA LYS A 134 11.36 -13.42 9.38
C LYS A 134 10.22 -12.88 10.21
N GLN A 135 10.07 -11.56 10.33
CA GLN A 135 8.96 -10.98 11.06
C GLN A 135 7.70 -11.06 10.19
N LEU A 136 6.61 -11.62 10.69
CA LEU A 136 5.33 -11.58 10.00
C LEU A 136 4.78 -10.16 9.96
N LEU A 137 4.21 -9.79 8.82
CA LEU A 137 3.49 -8.55 8.64
C LEU A 137 2.00 -8.76 8.85
N ILE A 138 1.33 -7.70 9.31
CA ILE A 138 -0.11 -7.67 9.47
C ILE A 138 -0.67 -6.65 8.48
N GLN A 139 -1.54 -7.09 7.58
CA GLN A 139 -2.34 -6.19 6.76
C GLN A 139 -3.61 -5.84 7.53
N ARG A 140 -3.86 -4.54 7.67
CA ARG A 140 -5.12 -4.01 8.18
C ARG A 140 -6.06 -3.74 7.02
N ILE A 141 -7.20 -4.40 7.00
CA ILE A 141 -8.28 -4.17 6.06
C ILE A 141 -9.35 -3.35 6.75
N TYR A 142 -9.65 -2.17 6.22
CA TYR A 142 -10.71 -1.32 6.75
C TYR A 142 -12.08 -1.86 6.36
N LYS A 143 -13.05 -1.70 7.24
CA LYS A 143 -14.40 -2.21 7.06
C LYS A 143 -15.37 -1.07 7.30
N LYS A 144 -16.17 -0.77 6.29
CA LYS A 144 -17.32 0.13 6.43
C LYS A 144 -18.46 -0.66 7.05
N ASN A 145 -19.00 -0.15 8.16
CA ASN A 145 -20.25 -0.62 8.76
C ASN A 145 -21.20 0.57 8.86
N ASN A 146 -21.97 0.80 7.80
CA ASN A 146 -22.79 1.99 7.63
C ASN A 146 -21.92 3.27 7.66
N GLN A 147 -22.01 4.11 8.70
CA GLN A 147 -21.17 5.30 8.85
C GLN A 147 -19.93 5.07 9.74
N LEU A 148 -19.84 3.90 10.37
CA LEU A 148 -18.76 3.57 11.31
C LEU A 148 -17.62 2.87 10.58
N MET A 149 -16.39 3.28 10.91
CA MET A 149 -15.18 2.59 10.46
C MET A 149 -14.80 1.50 11.46
N ALA A 150 -14.59 0.30 10.96
CA ALA A 150 -14.00 -0.83 11.66
C ALA A 150 -12.79 -1.34 10.86
N TYR A 151 -12.12 -2.38 11.35
CA TYR A 151 -11.04 -3.04 10.62
C TYR A 151 -10.91 -4.51 11.03
N GLU A 152 -10.26 -5.27 10.17
CA GLU A 152 -9.84 -6.65 10.40
C GLU A 152 -8.34 -6.75 10.11
N ASP A 153 -7.59 -7.38 11.00
CA ASP A 153 -6.14 -7.55 10.87
C ASP A 153 -5.85 -9.01 10.50
N HIS A 154 -5.01 -9.21 9.49
CA HIS A 154 -4.63 -10.54 9.00
C HIS A 154 -3.12 -10.61 8.74
N TYR A 155 -2.50 -11.76 8.99
CA TYR A 155 -1.10 -11.95 8.60
C TYR A 155 -0.97 -11.98 7.08
N ALA A 156 -0.06 -11.17 6.53
CA ALA A 156 0.14 -11.03 5.09
C ALA A 156 1.62 -10.80 4.77
N GLY A 157 2.32 -11.87 4.40
CA GLY A 157 3.75 -11.83 4.08
C GLY A 157 4.65 -11.66 5.31
N SER A 158 5.94 -11.45 5.04
CA SER A 158 6.97 -11.28 6.06
C SER A 158 7.98 -10.22 5.65
N VAL A 159 8.73 -9.72 6.63
CA VAL A 159 9.94 -8.94 6.41
C VAL A 159 11.16 -9.66 6.94
N THR A 160 12.26 -9.54 6.20
CA THR A 160 13.60 -9.94 6.63
C THR A 160 14.42 -8.69 6.93
N TYR A 161 15.13 -8.68 8.06
CA TYR A 161 16.06 -7.60 8.38
C TYR A 161 17.37 -7.79 7.61
N HIS A 162 17.83 -6.75 6.91
CA HIS A 162 19.10 -6.79 6.17
C HIS A 162 20.16 -5.92 6.88
N PRO A 163 21.15 -6.53 7.56
CA PRO A 163 22.14 -5.80 8.35
C PRO A 163 23.02 -4.84 7.54
N ASP A 164 23.38 -5.22 6.31
CA ASP A 164 24.30 -4.45 5.45
C ASP A 164 23.81 -3.02 5.13
N HIS A 165 22.51 -2.78 5.27
CA HIS A 165 21.86 -1.49 5.03
C HIS A 165 20.78 -1.13 6.06
N GLY A 166 20.79 -1.82 7.21
CA GLY A 166 20.15 -1.36 8.44
C GLY A 166 18.62 -1.26 8.43
N HIS A 167 17.91 -1.96 7.53
CA HIS A 167 16.46 -1.90 7.46
C HIS A 167 15.79 -3.23 7.09
N ASN A 168 14.47 -3.28 7.27
CA ASN A 168 13.62 -4.41 6.91
C ASN A 168 13.20 -4.36 5.44
N HIS A 169 13.20 -5.52 4.80
CA HIS A 169 12.69 -5.74 3.46
C HIS A 169 11.47 -6.64 3.51
N VAL A 170 10.35 -6.22 2.91
CA VAL A 170 9.22 -7.10 2.64
C VAL A 170 9.63 -8.15 1.63
N ASP A 171 9.57 -9.41 2.05
CA ASP A 171 9.89 -10.56 1.22
C ASP A 171 8.90 -10.64 0.05
N ASP A 172 9.41 -10.92 -1.16
CA ASP A 172 8.62 -11.17 -2.37
C ASP A 172 7.62 -10.05 -2.73
N TRP A 173 7.98 -8.78 -2.45
CA TRP A 173 7.12 -7.62 -2.66
C TRP A 173 6.55 -7.49 -4.08
N ALA A 174 7.36 -7.81 -5.10
CA ALA A 174 6.90 -7.74 -6.49
C ALA A 174 7.51 -8.85 -7.34
N VAL A 175 6.66 -9.50 -8.14
CA VAL A 175 7.05 -10.38 -9.24
C VAL A 175 6.67 -9.70 -10.54
N MET A 176 7.60 -9.66 -11.48
CA MET A 176 7.48 -8.98 -12.76
C MET A 176 7.77 -9.95 -13.91
N THR A 177 7.04 -9.80 -15.01
CA THR A 177 7.29 -10.55 -16.25
C THR A 177 7.37 -9.57 -17.41
N LEU A 178 8.36 -9.77 -18.28
CA LEU A 178 8.44 -9.13 -19.58
C LEU A 178 7.81 -10.06 -20.60
N ARG A 179 6.89 -9.54 -21.42
CA ARG A 179 6.08 -10.33 -22.33
C ARG A 179 6.05 -9.71 -23.73
N ILE A 180 5.94 -10.55 -24.75
CA ILE A 180 5.79 -10.10 -26.14
C ILE A 180 4.30 -10.16 -26.54
N PRO A 181 3.70 -9.03 -26.96
CA PRO A 181 2.31 -8.99 -27.40
C PRO A 181 2.00 -9.98 -28.54
N ASN A 182 0.80 -10.56 -28.50
CA ASN A 182 0.23 -11.33 -29.61
C ASN A 182 -1.24 -10.89 -29.84
N SER A 183 -2.02 -11.67 -30.60
CA SER A 183 -3.42 -11.34 -30.90
C SER A 183 -4.39 -11.45 -29.71
N ASP A 184 -3.97 -12.06 -28.59
CA ASP A 184 -4.78 -12.14 -27.38
C ASP A 184 -4.82 -10.76 -26.70
N PRO A 185 -6.00 -10.19 -26.40
CA PRO A 185 -6.08 -8.90 -25.72
C PRO A 185 -5.60 -8.95 -24.26
N ASN A 186 -5.51 -10.13 -23.64
CA ASN A 186 -5.06 -10.28 -22.26
C ASN A 186 -3.52 -10.45 -22.19
N PRO A 187 -2.79 -9.46 -21.63
CA PRO A 187 -1.33 -9.53 -21.53
C PRO A 187 -0.81 -10.66 -20.63
N LEU A 188 -1.64 -11.23 -19.76
CA LEU A 188 -1.26 -12.39 -18.94
C LEU A 188 -1.14 -13.68 -19.76
N ASN A 189 -1.71 -13.72 -20.96
CA ASN A 189 -1.62 -14.85 -21.90
C ASN A 189 -0.46 -14.71 -22.89
N TRP A 190 0.23 -13.56 -22.90
CA TRP A 190 1.36 -13.33 -23.80
C TRP A 190 2.59 -14.15 -23.40
N PRO A 191 3.41 -14.62 -24.37
CA PRO A 191 4.66 -15.30 -24.10
C PRO A 191 5.58 -14.48 -23.19
N ILE A 192 6.07 -15.11 -22.11
CA ILE A 192 7.06 -14.53 -21.21
C ILE A 192 8.44 -14.66 -21.84
N VAL A 193 9.16 -13.56 -21.95
CA VAL A 193 10.54 -13.48 -22.47
C VAL A 193 11.55 -13.02 -21.44
N GLY A 194 11.07 -12.63 -20.25
CA GLY A 194 11.91 -12.33 -19.10
C GLY A 194 11.10 -12.36 -17.81
N THR A 195 11.75 -12.71 -16.72
CA THR A 195 11.19 -12.62 -15.37
C THR A 195 12.09 -11.74 -14.53
N GLY A 196 11.49 -11.05 -13.58
CA GLY A 196 12.19 -10.24 -12.58
C GLY A 196 11.41 -10.29 -11.28
N ALA A 197 12.09 -10.01 -10.18
CA ALA A 197 11.44 -9.86 -8.90
C ALA A 197 12.15 -8.76 -8.11
N LYS A 198 11.40 -8.08 -7.25
CA LYS A 198 11.97 -7.27 -6.18
C LYS A 198 11.89 -8.09 -4.90
N ILE A 199 13.03 -8.63 -4.51
CA ILE A 199 13.19 -9.56 -3.37
C ILE A 199 12.86 -8.87 -2.04
N GLY A 200 12.98 -7.54 -1.99
CA GLY A 200 12.84 -6.74 -0.78
C GLY A 200 12.48 -5.28 -1.03
N PHE A 201 11.49 -4.75 -0.32
CA PHE A 201 11.18 -3.30 -0.29
C PHE A 201 10.93 -2.83 1.14
N CYS A 202 11.28 -1.59 1.48
CA CYS A 202 10.94 -1.04 2.78
C CYS A 202 9.57 -0.36 2.70
N LEU A 203 8.59 -0.81 3.48
CA LEU A 203 7.31 -0.12 3.62
C LEU A 203 7.43 0.92 4.72
N MET A 204 7.36 2.19 4.33
CA MET A 204 7.39 3.32 5.25
C MET A 204 6.43 4.39 4.78
N ASP A 205 5.74 5.01 5.74
CA ASP A 205 4.97 6.23 5.50
C ASP A 205 5.96 7.40 5.39
N TYR A 206 6.39 7.71 4.16
CA TYR A 206 7.29 8.82 3.89
C TYR A 206 6.60 10.20 3.91
N GLY A 207 5.27 10.24 4.02
CA GLY A 207 4.48 11.45 4.13
C GLY A 207 2.99 11.19 4.33
N PRO A 208 2.20 12.19 4.78
CA PRO A 208 0.76 12.06 4.87
C PRO A 208 0.15 11.97 3.46
N CYS A 209 -0.46 10.83 3.14
CA CYS A 209 -1.41 10.76 2.03
C CYS A 209 -2.78 11.08 2.63
N GLY A 210 -3.33 12.25 2.27
CA GLY A 210 -4.56 12.81 2.82
C GLY A 210 -5.83 12.23 2.23
#